data_AF-A0A176E1W0-F1
#
_entry.id   AF-A0A176E1W0-F1
#
_cell.length_a   1.000
_cell.length_b   1.000
_cell.length_c   1.000
_cell.angle_alpha   90.00
_cell.angle_beta   90.00
_cell.angle_gamma   90.00
#
_symmetry.space_group_name_H-M   'P 1'
#
loop_
_entity.id
_entity.type
_entity.pdbx_description
1 polymer ?
#
loop_
_entity_poly.entity_id
_entity_poly.type
_entity_poly.pdbx_seq_one_letter_code
_entity_poly.pdbx_strand_id
1 'polypeptide(L)'
;GPLDLPDGHGADPAPTDANQQPFSLVDDVFALIEDGKTYAEAEVRFQKSRAGFVGNRIKGAIAFGLGAFGVFHLALIAATVGLVIALAPIVGPWGATAIVTLALIAAGIALLWLLKGRLDDIRDAFDDGESE
;
A
#
# COMPACT_ATOMS: atom_id res chain seq x y z
N GLY A 1 -36.96 -81.17 -13.94
CA GLY A 1 -38.10 -80.48 -13.33
C GLY A 1 -37.54 -79.38 -12.44
N PRO A 2 -37.99 -78.12 -12.59
CA PRO A 2 -37.66 -77.03 -11.68
C PRO A 2 -38.43 -77.23 -10.37
N LEU A 3 -37.79 -77.12 -9.22
CA LEU A 3 -38.49 -76.90 -7.95
C LEU A 3 -38.03 -75.58 -7.35
N ASP A 4 -39.00 -74.71 -7.19
CA ASP A 4 -38.92 -73.39 -6.60
C ASP A 4 -39.61 -73.44 -5.23
N LEU A 5 -38.96 -72.83 -4.22
CA LEU A 5 -39.53 -72.16 -3.03
C LEU A 5 -40.09 -73.04 -1.87
N PRO A 6 -40.32 -72.50 -0.64
CA PRO A 6 -39.96 -71.18 -0.07
C PRO A 6 -39.54 -71.15 1.44
N ASP A 7 -39.22 -69.93 1.92
CA ASP A 7 -39.40 -69.35 3.27
C ASP A 7 -38.47 -69.63 4.46
N GLY A 8 -38.01 -68.53 5.10
CA GLY A 8 -37.89 -68.48 6.56
C GLY A 8 -36.87 -67.50 7.17
N HIS A 9 -37.35 -66.30 7.54
CA HIS A 9 -36.84 -65.42 8.63
C HIS A 9 -35.43 -64.81 8.50
N GLY A 10 -35.18 -63.53 8.76
CA GLY A 10 -35.93 -62.47 9.44
C GLY A 10 -34.93 -61.41 9.92
N ALA A 11 -35.43 -60.20 10.16
CA ALA A 11 -34.76 -59.03 10.74
C ALA A 11 -33.73 -58.30 9.86
N ASP A 12 -34.12 -57.10 9.41
CA ASP A 12 -33.21 -55.99 9.13
C ASP A 12 -32.40 -55.65 10.40
N PRO A 13 -31.06 -55.59 10.34
CA PRO A 13 -30.29 -54.74 11.22
C PRO A 13 -29.90 -53.47 10.48
N ALA A 14 -30.33 -52.34 11.04
CA ALA A 14 -29.82 -51.01 10.74
C ALA A 14 -28.28 -50.99 10.60
N PRO A 15 -27.72 -50.10 9.77
CA PRO A 15 -26.27 -49.99 9.60
C PRO A 15 -25.66 -49.60 10.95
N THR A 16 -24.97 -50.55 11.59
CA THR A 16 -24.25 -50.28 12.84
C THR A 16 -22.80 -49.98 12.48
N ASP A 17 -22.54 -48.69 12.50
CA ASP A 17 -21.26 -48.00 12.55
C ASP A 17 -20.27 -48.69 13.51
N ALA A 18 -19.10 -49.07 13.01
CA ALA A 18 -17.98 -49.55 13.83
C ALA A 18 -16.64 -49.51 13.08
N ASN A 19 -16.19 -48.33 12.65
CA ASN A 19 -14.75 -48.00 12.79
C ASN A 19 -14.53 -46.48 12.82
N GLN A 20 -15.06 -45.84 13.84
CA GLN A 20 -14.58 -44.54 14.31
C GLN A 20 -13.16 -44.75 14.87
N GLN A 21 -12.14 -44.51 14.04
CA GLN A 21 -10.75 -44.31 14.47
C GLN A 21 -10.16 -43.08 13.76
N PRO A 22 -9.30 -42.33 14.46
CA PRO A 22 -9.42 -40.89 14.58
C PRO A 22 -8.31 -40.19 13.81
N PHE A 23 -8.49 -40.03 12.51
CA PHE A 23 -7.54 -39.27 11.68
C PHE A 23 -8.16 -38.04 11.01
N SER A 24 -9.38 -37.67 11.38
CA SER A 24 -10.18 -36.79 10.53
C SER A 24 -10.07 -35.29 10.81
N LEU A 25 -9.47 -34.82 11.90
CA LEU A 25 -9.49 -33.36 12.21
C LEU A 25 -8.15 -32.69 11.98
N VAL A 26 -7.06 -33.40 12.26
CA VAL A 26 -5.71 -32.89 12.01
C VAL A 26 -5.43 -32.92 10.52
N ASP A 27 -5.82 -33.98 9.81
CA ASP A 27 -5.69 -34.06 8.35
C ASP A 27 -6.64 -33.08 7.64
N ASP A 28 -7.86 -32.87 8.13
CA ASP A 28 -8.76 -31.84 7.57
C ASP A 28 -8.21 -30.42 7.83
N VAL A 29 -7.58 -30.16 8.97
CA VAL A 29 -6.89 -28.88 9.23
C VAL A 29 -5.66 -28.72 8.34
N PHE A 30 -4.88 -29.78 8.12
CA PHE A 30 -3.76 -29.74 7.16
C PHE A 30 -4.26 -29.53 5.73
N ALA A 31 -5.37 -30.16 5.33
CA ALA A 31 -6.01 -29.95 4.03
C ALA A 31 -6.53 -28.51 3.88
N LEU A 32 -7.15 -27.94 4.92
CA LEU A 32 -7.60 -26.54 4.94
C LEU A 32 -6.42 -25.54 4.94
N ILE A 33 -5.30 -25.88 5.57
CA ILE A 33 -4.06 -25.07 5.53
C ILE A 33 -3.41 -25.15 4.14
N GLU A 34 -3.38 -26.34 3.51
CA GLU A 34 -2.86 -26.55 2.16
C GLU A 34 -3.72 -25.84 1.10
N ASP A 35 -5.05 -25.89 1.24
CA ASP A 35 -6.00 -25.15 0.40
C ASP A 35 -5.91 -23.64 0.64
N GLY A 36 -5.76 -23.22 1.91
CA GLY A 36 -5.56 -21.81 2.28
C GLY A 36 -4.25 -21.23 1.76
N LYS A 37 -3.18 -22.02 1.72
CA LYS A 37 -1.90 -21.66 1.08
C LYS A 37 -2.08 -21.45 -0.42
N THR A 38 -2.82 -22.32 -1.08
CA THR A 38 -3.10 -22.23 -2.52
C THR A 38 -3.97 -21.00 -2.85
N TYR A 39 -4.93 -20.65 -1.99
CA TYR A 39 -5.76 -19.45 -2.13
C TYR A 39 -4.96 -18.15 -1.87
N ALA A 40 -4.12 -18.14 -0.83
CA ALA A 40 -3.22 -17.02 -0.53
C ALA A 40 -2.20 -16.78 -1.66
N GLU A 41 -1.66 -17.83 -2.26
CA GLU A 41 -0.78 -17.72 -3.43
C GLU A 41 -1.51 -17.15 -4.66
N ALA A 42 -2.82 -17.39 -4.79
CA ALA A 42 -3.65 -16.82 -5.86
C ALA A 42 -3.91 -15.32 -5.64
N GLU A 43 -4.25 -14.88 -4.41
CA GLU A 43 -4.39 -13.45 -4.08
C GLU A 43 -3.07 -12.67 -4.24
N VAL A 44 -1.95 -13.25 -3.80
CA VAL A 44 -0.62 -12.62 -3.91
C VAL A 44 -0.25 -12.42 -5.38
N ARG A 45 -0.57 -13.36 -6.27
CA ARG A 45 -0.35 -13.21 -7.72
C ARG A 45 -1.27 -12.15 -8.34
N PHE A 46 -2.50 -12.00 -7.85
CA PHE A 46 -3.44 -10.97 -8.30
C PHE A 46 -3.00 -9.56 -7.87
N GLN A 47 -2.53 -9.40 -6.63
CA GLN A 47 -1.97 -8.14 -6.15
C GLN A 47 -0.63 -7.79 -6.79
N LYS A 48 0.21 -8.80 -7.09
CA LYS A 48 1.48 -8.61 -7.80
C LYS A 48 1.29 -8.11 -9.23
N SER A 49 0.21 -8.50 -9.92
CA SER A 49 -0.12 -7.98 -11.26
C SER A 49 -0.63 -6.53 -11.20
N ARG A 50 -1.43 -6.19 -10.19
CA ARG A 50 -1.93 -4.83 -9.96
C ARG A 50 -0.79 -3.88 -9.55
N ALA A 51 0.13 -4.34 -8.71
CA ALA A 51 1.35 -3.63 -8.33
C ALA A 51 2.32 -3.43 -9.50
N GLY A 52 2.43 -4.40 -10.42
CA GLY A 52 3.24 -4.27 -11.63
C GLY A 52 2.69 -3.24 -12.63
N PHE A 53 1.36 -3.18 -12.80
CA PHE A 53 0.70 -2.23 -13.68
C PHE A 53 0.76 -0.78 -13.13
N VAL A 54 0.58 -0.61 -11.82
CA VAL A 54 0.76 0.66 -11.14
C VAL A 54 2.24 1.05 -11.10
N GLY A 55 3.15 0.10 -10.89
CA GLY A 55 4.60 0.32 -10.84
C GLY A 55 5.18 0.87 -12.14
N ASN A 56 4.71 0.40 -13.31
CA ASN A 56 5.20 0.93 -14.58
C ASN A 56 4.69 2.36 -14.85
N ARG A 57 3.48 2.71 -14.40
CA ARG A 57 2.97 4.08 -14.46
C ARG A 57 3.66 5.01 -13.46
N ILE A 58 3.96 4.51 -12.27
CA ILE A 58 4.77 5.22 -11.26
C ILE A 58 6.16 5.50 -11.83
N LYS A 59 6.78 4.57 -12.55
CA LYS A 59 8.13 4.79 -13.12
C LYS A 59 8.15 5.95 -14.11
N GLY A 60 7.14 6.04 -14.99
CA GLY A 60 6.96 7.18 -15.89
C GLY A 60 6.67 8.48 -15.12
N ALA A 61 5.76 8.44 -14.15
CA ALA A 61 5.42 9.59 -13.32
C ALA A 61 6.60 10.10 -12.48
N ILE A 62 7.46 9.20 -11.97
CA ILE A 62 8.70 9.55 -11.27
C ILE A 62 9.68 10.20 -12.24
N ALA A 63 9.84 9.70 -13.46
CA ALA A 63 10.73 10.31 -14.44
C ALA A 63 10.31 11.73 -14.80
N PHE A 64 9.02 11.94 -15.09
CA PHE A 64 8.47 13.28 -15.33
C PHE A 64 8.51 14.15 -14.08
N GLY A 65 8.23 13.60 -12.90
CA GLY A 65 8.30 14.31 -11.62
C GLY A 65 9.72 14.78 -11.30
N LEU A 66 10.72 13.92 -11.52
CA LEU A 66 12.13 14.25 -11.31
C LEU A 66 12.61 15.27 -12.35
N GLY A 67 12.16 15.15 -13.61
CA GLY A 67 12.42 16.13 -14.66
C GLY A 67 11.84 17.51 -14.31
N ALA A 68 10.57 17.56 -13.95
CA ALA A 68 9.89 18.80 -13.54
C ALA A 68 10.53 19.41 -12.29
N PHE A 69 10.85 18.59 -11.29
CA PHE A 69 11.60 19.01 -10.10
C PHE A 69 12.95 19.61 -10.50
N GLY A 70 13.73 18.94 -11.36
CA GLY A 70 15.02 19.43 -11.82
C GLY A 70 14.91 20.79 -12.52
N VAL A 71 13.96 20.95 -13.45
CA VAL A 71 13.72 22.23 -14.14
C VAL A 71 13.29 23.32 -13.14
N PHE A 72 12.41 23.00 -12.20
CA PHE A 72 11.99 23.92 -11.15
C PHE A 72 13.16 24.33 -10.25
N HIS A 73 14.06 23.40 -9.91
CA HIS A 73 15.25 23.69 -9.12
C HIS A 73 16.21 24.62 -9.86
N LEU A 74 16.43 24.37 -11.16
CA LEU A 74 17.23 25.26 -12.00
C LEU A 74 16.61 26.66 -12.07
N ALA A 75 15.28 26.75 -12.19
CA ALA A 75 14.56 28.03 -12.17
C ALA A 75 14.71 28.77 -10.84
N LEU A 76 14.65 28.06 -9.70
CA LEU A 76 14.89 28.61 -8.37
C LEU A 76 16.30 29.18 -8.20
N ILE A 77 17.32 28.46 -8.69
CA ILE A 77 18.71 28.95 -8.67
C ILE A 77 18.83 30.20 -9.54
N ALA A 78 18.30 30.18 -10.77
CA ALA A 78 18.32 31.32 -11.67
C ALA A 78 17.60 32.54 -11.07
N ALA A 79 16.44 32.33 -10.42
CA ALA A 79 15.71 33.39 -9.73
C ALA A 79 16.51 33.97 -8.56
N THR A 80 17.16 33.12 -7.76
CA THR A 80 18.02 33.54 -6.65
C THR A 80 19.18 34.41 -7.15
N VAL A 81 19.87 33.97 -8.21
CA VAL A 81 20.96 34.73 -8.84
C VAL A 81 20.45 36.06 -9.41
N GLY A 82 19.31 36.04 -10.10
CA GLY A 82 18.68 37.25 -10.66
C GLY A 82 18.31 38.27 -9.59
N LEU A 83 17.74 37.82 -8.45
CA LEU A 83 17.43 38.68 -7.31
C LEU A 83 18.68 39.32 -6.70
N VAL A 84 19.76 38.55 -6.53
CA VAL A 84 21.03 39.09 -6.01
C VAL A 84 21.58 40.16 -6.94
N ILE A 85 21.60 39.92 -8.26
CA ILE A 85 22.06 40.90 -9.25
C ILE A 85 21.18 42.16 -9.24
N ALA A 86 19.87 42.00 -9.11
CA ALA A 86 18.93 43.11 -9.07
C ALA A 86 19.05 43.98 -7.80
N LEU A 87 19.32 43.36 -6.63
CA LEU A 87 19.49 44.07 -5.36
C LEU A 87 20.90 44.62 -5.15
N ALA A 88 21.92 44.00 -5.74
CA ALA A 88 23.31 44.42 -5.60
C ALA A 88 23.56 45.92 -5.84
N PRO A 89 22.97 46.61 -6.86
CA PRO A 89 23.20 48.04 -7.05
C PRO A 89 22.56 48.93 -5.96
N ILE A 90 21.60 48.42 -5.18
CA ILE A 90 20.88 49.20 -4.16
C ILE A 90 21.53 49.03 -2.79
N VAL A 91 21.83 47.79 -2.40
CA VAL A 91 22.28 47.43 -1.03
C VAL A 91 23.71 46.87 -0.98
N GLY A 92 24.37 46.77 -2.14
CA GLY A 92 25.66 46.11 -2.29
C GLY A 92 25.56 44.58 -2.38
N PRO A 93 26.61 43.90 -2.89
CA PRO A 93 26.57 42.44 -3.11
C PRO A 93 26.33 41.63 -1.84
N TRP A 94 27.00 41.98 -0.74
CA TRP A 94 26.86 41.30 0.56
C TRP A 94 25.50 41.54 1.21
N GLY A 95 24.95 42.76 1.08
CA GLY A 95 23.61 43.07 1.55
C GLY A 95 22.55 42.28 0.77
N ALA A 96 22.70 42.21 -0.55
CA ALA A 96 21.79 41.47 -1.41
C ALA A 96 21.77 39.97 -1.08
N THR A 97 22.93 39.33 -0.91
CA THR A 97 22.99 37.89 -0.56
C THR A 97 22.37 37.61 0.81
N ALA A 98 22.62 38.46 1.81
CA ALA A 98 22.04 38.31 3.15
C ALA A 98 20.50 38.42 3.11
N ILE A 99 19.97 39.44 2.42
CA ILE A 99 18.52 39.67 2.30
C ILE A 99 17.84 38.50 1.58
N VAL A 100 18.37 38.08 0.42
CA VAL A 100 17.80 36.99 -0.37
C VAL A 100 17.82 35.68 0.42
N THR A 101 18.93 35.38 1.10
CA THR A 101 19.04 34.16 1.91
C THR A 101 18.02 34.13 3.05
N LEU A 102 17.89 35.24 3.80
CA LEU A 102 16.92 35.33 4.89
C LEU A 102 15.48 35.22 4.37
N ALA A 103 15.17 35.83 3.23
CA ALA A 103 13.86 35.73 2.60
C ALA A 103 13.52 34.28 2.19
N LEU A 104 14.48 33.55 1.59
CA LEU A 104 14.29 32.15 1.21
C LEU A 104 14.13 31.25 2.44
N ILE A 105 14.89 31.48 3.51
CA ILE A 105 14.74 30.74 4.78
C ILE A 105 13.33 30.97 5.36
N ALA A 106 12.89 32.22 5.43
CA ALA A 106 11.56 32.55 5.93
C ALA A 106 10.45 31.90 5.08
N ALA A 107 10.57 31.94 3.75
CA ALA A 107 9.66 31.26 2.85
C ALA A 107 9.67 29.73 3.05
N GLY A 108 10.84 29.13 3.24
CA GLY A 108 10.99 27.70 3.53
C GLY A 108 10.30 27.30 4.83
N ILE A 109 10.49 28.07 5.91
CA ILE A 109 9.81 27.83 7.19
C ILE A 109 8.29 27.95 7.03
N ALA A 110 7.80 28.96 6.31
CA ALA A 110 6.37 29.14 6.06
C ALA A 110 5.76 27.95 5.29
N LEU A 111 6.46 27.43 4.28
CA LEU A 111 6.03 26.24 3.55
C LEU A 111 6.01 24.99 4.43
N LEU A 112 7.00 24.81 5.30
CA LEU A 112 7.03 23.70 6.25
C LEU A 112 5.88 23.77 7.26
N TRP A 113 5.53 24.96 7.75
CA TRP A 113 4.38 25.15 8.63
C TRP A 113 3.06 24.83 7.92
N LEU A 114 2.89 25.28 6.67
CA LEU A 114 1.71 24.97 5.88
C LEU A 114 1.59 23.46 5.62
N LEU A 115 2.70 22.80 5.32
CA LEU A 115 2.74 21.35 5.13
C LEU A 115 2.39 20.61 6.44
N LYS A 116 2.93 21.05 7.57
CA LYS A 116 2.62 20.46 8.88
C LYS A 116 1.14 20.58 9.19
N GLY A 117 0.52 21.74 8.99
CA GLY A 117 -0.92 21.91 9.20
C GLY A 117 -1.75 20.93 8.36
N ARG A 118 -1.40 20.77 7.07
CA ARG A 118 -2.07 19.81 6.18
C ARG A 118 -1.92 18.35 6.64
N LEU A 119 -0.77 17.99 7.22
CA LEU A 119 -0.54 16.64 7.72
C LEU A 119 -1.26 16.39 9.04
N ASP A 120 -1.29 17.40 9.91
CA ASP A 120 -2.01 17.35 11.18
C ASP A 120 -3.53 17.21 10.91
N ASP A 121 -4.10 17.95 9.96
CA ASP A 121 -5.52 17.82 9.55
C ASP A 121 -5.87 16.40 9.09
N ILE A 122 -4.97 15.77 8.33
CA ILE A 122 -5.16 14.39 7.85
C ILE A 122 -5.08 13.41 9.02
N ARG A 123 -4.14 13.60 9.94
CA ARG A 123 -3.96 12.73 11.11
C ARG A 123 -5.19 12.78 12.01
N ASP A 124 -5.69 13.97 12.30
CA ASP A 124 -6.84 14.16 13.19
C ASP A 124 -8.09 13.45 12.62
N ALA A 125 -8.28 13.48 11.29
CA ALA A 125 -9.38 12.76 10.63
C ALA A 125 -9.30 11.22 10.75
N PHE A 126 -8.11 10.65 10.98
CA PHE A 126 -7.93 9.21 11.23
C PHE A 126 -8.09 8.87 12.72
N ASP A 127 -7.58 9.73 13.62
CA ASP A 127 -7.69 9.53 15.07
C ASP A 127 -9.15 9.59 15.55
N ASP A 128 -9.99 10.44 14.94
CA ASP A 128 -11.42 10.52 15.25
C ASP A 128 -12.19 9.22 14.89
N GLY A 129 -11.79 8.54 13.80
CA GLY A 129 -12.46 7.34 13.29
C GLY A 129 -12.17 6.03 14.04
N GLU A 130 -11.12 5.97 14.88
CA GLU A 130 -10.83 4.81 15.74
C GLU A 130 -11.48 4.93 17.14
N SER A 131 -12.09 6.07 17.46
CA SER A 131 -12.68 6.35 18.77
C SER A 131 -14.19 6.10 18.89
N GLU A 132 -14.84 5.62 17.81
CA GLU A 132 -16.25 5.19 17.75
C GLU A 132 -16.45 3.67 17.83
#